data_AF-A0A248UET9-F1
#
_entry.id   AF-A0A248UET9-F1
#
_cell.length_a   1.000
_cell.length_b   1.000
_cell.length_c   1.000
_cell.angle_alpha   90.00
_cell.angle_beta   90.00
_cell.angle_gamma   90.00
#
_symmetry.space_group_name_H-M   'P 1'
#
loop_
_entity.id
_entity.type
_entity.pdbx_description
1 polymer ?
#
loop_
_entity_poly.entity_id
_entity_poly.type
_entity_poly.pdbx_seq_one_letter_code
_entity_poly.pdbx_strand_id
1 'polypeptide(L)' 'MTAARLIVVAAFDRNDDGELVPAFDPIAFETEGRALRTAQALEGKHIGIVAWSREADPDIGEYGPPAIIFQYGDIPDME' A
#
# COMPACT_ATOMS: atom_id res chain seq x y z
N MET A 1 -6.06 17.43 -17.77
CA MET A 1 -6.38 16.00 -17.54
C MET A 1 -5.87 15.69 -16.15
N THR A 2 -6.69 15.25 -15.21
CA THR A 2 -6.21 14.95 -13.86
C THR A 2 -5.35 13.69 -13.94
N ALA A 3 -4.09 13.74 -13.50
CA ALA A 3 -3.22 12.57 -13.43
C ALA A 3 -3.93 11.46 -12.65
N ALA A 4 -3.92 10.23 -13.18
CA ALA A 4 -4.58 9.11 -12.51
C ALA A 4 -3.71 8.68 -11.33
N ARG A 5 -4.19 8.89 -10.10
CA ARG A 5 -3.48 8.47 -8.88
C ARG A 5 -4.00 7.12 -8.44
N LEU A 6 -3.10 6.13 -8.34
CA LEU A 6 -3.38 4.85 -7.72
C LEU A 6 -2.98 4.94 -6.25
N ILE A 7 -3.88 4.60 -5.33
CA ILE A 7 -3.61 4.60 -3.90
C ILE A 7 -4.01 3.23 -3.38
N VAL A 8 -3.09 2.52 -2.74
CA VAL A 8 -3.29 1.12 -2.35
C VAL A 8 -2.84 0.91 -0.91
N VAL A 9 -3.60 0.10 -0.18
CA VAL A 9 -3.22 -0.45 1.12
C VAL A 9 -3.07 -1.96 1.00
N ALA A 10 -1.93 -2.47 1.45
CA ALA A 10 -1.68 -3.89 1.62
C ALA A 10 -1.30 -4.16 3.07
N ALA A 11 -1.69 -5.34 3.56
CA ALA A 11 -1.24 -5.85 4.85
C ALA A 11 -0.64 -7.24 4.66
N PHE A 12 0.28 -7.60 5.54
CA PHE A 12 1.06 -8.82 5.49
C PHE A 12 1.02 -9.51 6.85
N ASP A 13 0.84 -10.82 6.79
CA ASP A 13 0.91 -11.74 7.91
C ASP A 13 2.09 -12.69 7.73
N ARG A 14 2.51 -13.34 8.83
CA ARG A 14 3.50 -14.41 8.79
C ARG A 14 2.77 -15.73 8.64
N ASN A 15 3.07 -16.49 7.58
CA ASN A 15 2.57 -17.85 7.45
C ASN A 15 3.28 -18.81 8.43
N ASP A 16 2.85 -20.07 8.46
CA ASP A 16 3.43 -21.10 9.34
C ASP A 16 4.92 -21.38 9.04
N ASP A 17 5.38 -21.08 7.82
CA ASP A 17 6.79 -21.21 7.40
C ASP A 17 7.66 -20.00 7.78
N GLY A 18 7.07 -18.94 8.35
CA GLY A 18 7.78 -17.74 8.76
C GLY A 18 7.89 -16.65 7.68
N GLU A 19 7.29 -16.86 6.52
CA GLU A 19 7.34 -15.94 5.37
C GLU A 19 6.25 -14.87 5.45
N LEU A 20 6.57 -13.67 4.95
CA LEU A 20 5.60 -12.59 4.79
C LEU A 20 4.69 -12.89 3.61
N VAL A 21 3.40 -13.03 3.88
CA VAL A 21 2.36 -13.24 2.86
C VAL A 21 1.30 -12.14 2.96
N PRO A 22 0.69 -11.72 1.85
CA PRO A 22 -0.44 -10.79 1.91
C PRO A 22 -1.56 -11.35 2.79
N ALA A 23 -2.03 -10.56 3.75
CA ALA A 23 -3.14 -10.92 4.62
C ALA A 23 -4.48 -10.92 3.88
N PHE A 24 -4.61 -10.05 2.86
CA PHE A 24 -5.76 -9.92 1.99
C PHE A 24 -5.38 -9.25 0.66
N ASP A 25 -6.28 -9.28 -0.33
CA ASP A 25 -6.10 -8.61 -1.61
C ASP A 25 -5.93 -7.09 -1.45
N PRO A 26 -4.87 -6.47 -1.99
CA PRO A 26 -4.62 -5.04 -1.80
C PRO A 26 -5.83 -4.17 -2.16
N ILE A 27 -6.16 -3.24 -1.27
CA ILE A 27 -7.37 -2.43 -1.39
C ILE A 27 -7.00 -1.09 -2.00
N ALA A 28 -7.62 -0.75 -3.13
CA ALA A 28 -7.46 0.55 -3.76
C ALA A 28 -8.40 1.60 -3.15
N PHE A 29 -7.90 2.83 -3.00
CA PHE A 29 -8.62 3.96 -2.43
C PHE A 29 -8.65 5.16 -3.38
N GLU A 30 -9.70 5.97 -3.27
CA GLU A 30 -9.83 7.22 -4.03
C GLU A 30 -8.98 8.36 -3.45
N THR A 31 -8.65 8.30 -2.16
CA THR A 31 -7.92 9.36 -1.44
C THR A 31 -6.93 8.80 -0.43
N GLU A 32 -5.82 9.52 -0.21
CA GLU A 32 -4.78 9.11 0.73
C GLU A 32 -5.28 9.11 2.17
N GLY A 33 -6.16 10.06 2.53
CA GLY A 33 -6.75 10.11 3.85
C GLY A 33 -7.59 8.87 4.19
N ARG A 34 -8.27 8.27 3.21
CA ARG A 34 -8.97 6.98 3.42
C ARG A 34 -7.99 5.83 3.56
N ALA A 35 -6.98 5.76 2.69
CA ALA A 35 -5.94 4.74 2.75
C ALA A 35 -5.21 4.76 4.10
N LEU A 36 -4.79 5.94 4.58
CA LEU A 36 -4.11 6.12 5.85
C LEU A 36 -4.96 5.65 7.03
N ARG A 37 -6.25 6.04 7.09
CA ARG A 37 -7.15 5.61 8.17
C ARG A 37 -7.35 4.10 8.19
N THR A 38 -7.48 3.48 7.02
CA THR A 38 -7.58 2.01 6.92
C THR A 38 -6.29 1.36 7.37
N ALA A 39 -5.14 1.83 6.92
CA ALA A 39 -3.84 1.29 7.30
C ALA A 39 -3.60 1.37 8.81
N GLN A 40 -3.92 2.50 9.44
CA GLN A 40 -3.86 2.66 10.89
C GLN A 40 -4.82 1.72 11.64
N ALA A 41 -6.01 1.47 11.10
CA ALA A 41 -6.99 0.55 11.70
C ALA A 41 -6.58 -0.94 11.62
N LEU A 42 -5.55 -1.24 10.84
CA LEU A 42 -4.95 -2.57 10.70
C LEU A 42 -3.75 -2.76 11.64
N GLU A 43 -3.22 -1.69 12.24
CA GLU A 43 -2.16 -1.79 13.23
C GLU A 43 -2.56 -2.72 14.38
N GLY A 44 -1.63 -3.59 14.78
CA GLY A 44 -1.86 -4.60 15.81
C GLY A 44 -2.72 -5.79 15.38
N LYS A 45 -3.27 -5.80 14.15
CA LYS A 45 -3.95 -6.97 13.56
C LYS A 45 -3.05 -7.77 12.63
N HIS A 46 -2.15 -7.07 11.93
CA HIS A 46 -1.20 -7.66 10.98
C HIS A 46 0.22 -7.28 11.35
N ILE A 47 1.19 -8.11 10.94
CA ILE A 47 2.60 -7.88 11.27
C ILE A 47 3.27 -6.84 10.37
N GLY A 48 2.70 -6.60 9.19
CA GLY A 48 3.18 -5.68 8.18
C GLY A 48 2.04 -4.94 7.51
N ILE A 49 2.16 -3.64 7.33
CA ILE A 49 1.15 -2.81 6.66
C ILE A 49 1.87 -1.76 5.83
N VAL A 50 1.43 -1.57 4.60
CA VAL A 50 1.92 -0.49 3.75
C VAL A 50 0.76 0.18 3.02
N ALA A 51 0.73 1.51 3.07
CA ALA A 51 -0.08 2.33 2.20
C ALA A 51 0.84 3.14 1.31
N TRP A 52 0.63 3.08 0.00
CA TRP A 52 1.40 3.82 -0.98
C TRP A 52 0.49 4.43 -2.02
N SER A 53 0.96 5.49 -2.66
CA SER A 53 0.34 6.07 -3.84
C SER A 53 1.32 6.12 -4.99
N ARG A 54 0.80 6.05 -6.21
CA ARG A 54 1.57 6.19 -7.44
C ARG A 54 0.81 7.09 -8.38
N GLU A 55 1.48 8.13 -8.83
CA GLU A 55 0.93 9.02 -9.84
C GLU A 55 1.22 8.42 -11.22
N ALA A 56 0.16 8.20 -12.00
CA ALA A 56 0.28 7.88 -13.41
C ALA A 56 0.24 9.20 -14.16
N ASP A 57 1.36 9.56 -14.80
CA ASP A 57 1.40 10.72 -15.67
C ASP A 57 0.94 10.31 -17.08
N PRO A 58 -0.28 10.72 -17.49
CA PRO A 58 -0.82 10.34 -18.78
C PRO A 58 -0.08 10.98 -19.96
N ASP A 59 0.72 12.03 -19.74
CA ASP A 59 1.41 12.77 -20.79
C ASP A 59 2.75 12.10 -21.16
N ILE A 60 3.36 11.38 -20.22
CA ILE A 60 4.62 10.63 -20.43
C ILE A 60 4.42 9.11 -20.51
N GLY A 61 3.24 8.61 -20.12
CA GLY A 61 2.94 7.17 -20.11
C GLY A 61 3.74 6.38 -19.07
N GLU A 62 4.41 7.07 -18.16
CA GLU A 62 5.18 6.49 -17.08
C GLU A 62 4.43 6.64 -15.75
N TYR A 63 4.46 5.58 -14.96
CA TYR A 63 4.05 5.68 -13.58
C TYR A 63 5.24 6.14 -12.75
N GLY A 64 5.11 7.28 -12.06
CA GLY A 64 6.14 7.81 -11.17
C GLY A 64 6.53 6.84 -10.05
N PRO A 65 7.56 7.14 -9.25
CA PRO A 65 7.95 6.29 -8.13
C PRO A 65 6.79 6.17 -7.12
N PRO A 66 6.58 5.00 -6.50
CA PRO A 66 5.58 4.87 -5.45
C PRO A 66 5.98 5.75 -4.25
N ALA A 67 5.05 6.57 -3.79
CA ALA A 67 5.17 7.35 -2.58
C ALA A 67 4.56 6.56 -1.42
N ILE A 68 5.37 6.20 -0.42
CA ILE A 68 4.87 5.56 0.79
C ILE A 68 4.12 6.62 1.62
N ILE A 69 2.84 6.39 1.86
CA ILE A 69 1.97 7.20 2.71
C ILE A 69 2.09 6.75 4.16
N PHE A 70 2.16 5.43 4.36
CA PHE A 70 2.23 4.81 5.68
C PHE A 70 2.92 3.46 5.60
N GLN A 71 3.71 3.13 6.60
CA GLN A 71 4.35 1.82 6.75
C GLN A 71 4.40 1.45 8.23
N TYR A 72 4.09 0.19 8.53
CA TYR A 72 4.14 -0.36 9.87
C TYR A 72 4.63 -1.81 9.84
N GLY A 73 5.52 -2.15 10.77
CA GLY A 73 6.01 -3.52 10.98
C GLY A 73 6.85 -4.07 9.83
N ASP A 74 6.82 -5.39 9.66
CA ASP A 74 7.61 -6.14 8.68
C ASP A 74 6.87 -6.18 7.34
N ILE A 75 7.35 -5.42 6.36
CA ILE A 75 6.84 -5.48 4.98
C ILE A 75 7.93 -6.04 4.05
N PRO A 76 7.55 -6.78 3.00
CA PRO A 76 8.50 -7.18 1.97
C PRO A 76 9.05 -5.95 1.24
N ASP A 77 10.27 -6.07 0.70
CA ASP A 77 10.87 -5.00 -0.11
C ASP A 77 9.99 -4.71 -1.33
N MET A 78 9.69 -3.42 -1.51
CA MET A 78 8.94 -2.93 -2.67
C MET A 78 9.94 -2.53 -3.76
N GLU A 79 10.31 -3.49 -4.64
CA GLU A 79 11.05 -3.20 -5.88
C GLU A 79 10.19 -2.52 -6.96
#